data_AF-D8RNQ4-F1
#
_entry.id   AF-D8RNQ4-F1
#
_cell.length_a   1.000
_cell.length_b   1.000
_cell.length_c   1.000
_cell.angle_alpha   90.00
_cell.angle_beta   90.00
_cell.angle_gamma   90.00
#
_symmetry.space_group_name_H-M   'P 1'
#
loop_
_entity.id
_entity.type
_entity.pdbx_description
1 polymer ?
#
loop_
_entity_poly.entity_id
_entity_poly.type
_entity_poly.pdbx_seq_one_letter_code
_entity_poly.pdbx_strand_id
1 'polypeptide(L)'
;MYYWFKKFKDQPGSEMGGFTRILHSAAPDDLMDEIPTFVADPLPSGLDKGYIVLHRPWAFVQWLRNATIEEDYIFMAEPDHLITKPLPNLASRLRPAAFPFFYITPEKYKREVGKFFKGPVQAIDPVGNSPAIIHKAQLLRIAPTWHNLSIQMKQDQETDKAFGWVLEMYAYAIASAVHGVKHTLRKDFMIQPPWDTSLGDKYIIHYTYGCDYTLEGVLTYGKVGEWRFDKRSFTAGAPPRNLTLPPANVPGSVAMLVKMINQATADIPNWKAGE
;
A
#
# COMPACT_ATOMS: atom_id res chain seq x y z
N MET A 1 2.95 -0.35 10.34
CA MET A 1 1.46 -0.45 10.24
C MET A 1 0.76 -0.99 11.50
N TYR A 2 0.95 -2.26 11.89
CA TYR A 2 0.10 -2.94 12.89
C TYR A 2 0.02 -2.26 14.27
N TYR A 3 1.15 -1.75 14.80
CA TYR A 3 1.16 -0.97 16.04
C TYR A 3 0.18 0.22 16.00
N TRP A 4 0.16 0.98 14.89
CA TRP A 4 -0.72 2.13 14.74
C TRP A 4 -2.18 1.74 14.56
N PHE A 5 -2.46 0.61 13.90
CA PHE A 5 -3.80 0.02 13.87
C PHE A 5 -4.28 -0.26 15.31
N LYS A 6 -3.49 -0.99 16.13
CA LYS A 6 -3.84 -1.27 17.53
C LYS A 6 -4.12 0.00 18.32
N LYS A 7 -3.33 1.04 18.10
CA LYS A 7 -3.46 2.33 18.81
C LYS A 7 -4.75 3.08 18.46
N PHE A 8 -5.20 3.01 17.22
CA PHE A 8 -6.31 3.84 16.71
C PHE A 8 -7.63 3.10 16.51
N LYS A 9 -7.65 1.76 16.47
CA LYS A 9 -8.85 0.99 16.14
C LYS A 9 -10.03 1.27 17.08
N ASP A 10 -9.78 1.42 18.38
CA ASP A 10 -10.80 1.59 19.41
C ASP A 10 -11.02 3.07 19.81
N GLN A 11 -10.39 4.01 19.11
CA GLN A 11 -10.55 5.43 19.40
C GLN A 11 -11.83 6.00 18.74
N PRO A 12 -12.45 7.04 19.33
CA PRO A 12 -13.62 7.70 18.75
C PRO A 12 -13.41 8.11 17.29
N GLY A 13 -14.36 7.76 16.42
CA GLY A 13 -14.32 8.05 14.99
C GLY A 13 -13.56 7.03 14.14
N SER A 14 -13.01 5.97 14.74
CA SER A 14 -12.50 4.81 14.00
C SER A 14 -13.63 3.86 13.65
N GLU A 15 -13.60 3.31 12.43
CA GLU A 15 -14.43 2.18 12.00
C GLU A 15 -13.57 0.97 11.62
N MET A 16 -12.31 0.94 12.06
CA MET A 16 -11.42 -0.20 11.84
C MET A 16 -11.87 -1.42 12.66
N GLY A 17 -12.18 -2.52 11.99
CA GLY A 17 -12.49 -3.82 12.58
C GLY A 17 -11.24 -4.69 12.77
N GLY A 18 -11.29 -5.93 12.28
CA GLY A 18 -10.18 -6.87 12.26
C GLY A 18 -8.98 -6.42 11.42
N PHE A 19 -7.83 -7.06 11.69
CA PHE A 19 -6.60 -6.89 10.93
C PHE A 19 -6.13 -8.26 10.45
N THR A 20 -5.74 -8.37 9.18
CA THR A 20 -5.09 -9.58 8.66
C THR A 20 -3.90 -9.18 7.81
N ARG A 21 -2.73 -9.71 8.16
CA ARG A 21 -1.57 -9.69 7.28
C ARG A 21 -1.69 -10.85 6.30
N ILE A 22 -1.67 -10.55 5.00
CA ILE A 22 -1.66 -11.58 3.96
C ILE A 22 -0.20 -11.86 3.59
N LEU A 23 0.32 -12.98 4.08
CA LEU A 23 1.71 -13.40 3.88
C LEU A 23 1.78 -14.38 2.70
N HIS A 24 2.42 -13.98 1.60
CA HIS A 24 2.48 -14.77 0.36
C HIS A 24 3.84 -15.48 0.18
N SER A 25 4.39 -16.01 1.28
CA SER A 25 5.67 -16.75 1.32
C SER A 25 5.49 -18.28 1.30
N ALA A 26 4.25 -18.79 1.28
CA ALA A 26 3.90 -20.21 1.53
C ALA A 26 4.22 -20.75 2.95
N ALA A 27 4.94 -20.01 3.78
CA ALA A 27 5.44 -20.49 5.05
C ALA A 27 5.15 -19.48 6.17
N PRO A 28 4.78 -19.95 7.37
CA PRO A 28 4.71 -19.11 8.55
C PRO A 28 6.03 -18.38 8.83
N ASP A 29 5.92 -17.19 9.44
CA ASP A 29 7.05 -16.47 10.02
C ASP A 29 6.78 -16.18 11.51
N ASP A 30 7.78 -15.63 12.18
CA ASP A 30 7.79 -15.29 13.60
C ASP A 30 6.78 -14.19 13.98
N LEU A 31 6.40 -13.33 13.02
CA LEU A 31 5.39 -12.29 13.26
C LEU A 31 3.97 -12.84 13.35
N MET A 32 3.73 -14.11 12.99
CA MET A 32 2.40 -14.71 13.09
C MET A 32 1.91 -14.88 14.54
N ASP A 33 2.82 -14.92 15.51
CA ASP A 33 2.48 -14.98 16.93
C ASP A 33 1.89 -13.66 17.44
N GLU A 34 2.21 -12.53 16.78
CA GLU A 34 1.70 -11.21 17.16
C GLU A 34 0.62 -10.69 16.20
N ILE A 35 0.79 -10.90 14.89
CA ILE A 35 -0.04 -10.30 13.86
C ILE A 35 -0.95 -11.37 13.27
N PRO A 36 -2.29 -11.24 13.37
CA PRO A 36 -3.19 -12.18 12.71
C PRO A 36 -2.86 -12.28 11.22
N THR A 37 -2.52 -13.48 10.77
CA THR A 37 -1.92 -13.69 9.46
C THR A 37 -2.64 -14.79 8.69
N PHE A 38 -2.88 -14.55 7.41
CA PHE A 38 -3.26 -15.56 6.44
C PHE A 38 -2.04 -15.90 5.59
N VAL A 39 -1.60 -17.17 5.61
CA VAL A 39 -0.51 -17.65 4.76
C VAL A 39 -1.11 -18.10 3.43
N ALA A 40 -0.71 -17.43 2.35
CA ALA A 40 -1.11 -17.72 1.00
C ALA A 40 -0.02 -18.50 0.27
N ASP A 41 -0.44 -19.44 -0.57
CA ASP A 41 0.45 -20.12 -1.50
C ASP A 41 0.98 -19.13 -2.55
N PRO A 42 2.26 -19.21 -2.93
CA PRO A 42 2.82 -18.42 -4.00
C PRO A 42 2.20 -18.82 -5.35
N LEU A 43 2.38 -17.97 -6.35
CA LEU A 43 2.15 -18.35 -7.74
C LEU A 43 3.01 -19.56 -8.12
N PRO A 44 2.53 -20.41 -9.05
CA PRO A 44 3.36 -21.45 -9.64
C PRO A 44 4.69 -20.90 -10.15
N SER A 45 5.75 -21.70 -9.98
CA SER A 45 7.12 -21.31 -10.35
C SER A 45 7.19 -20.82 -11.80
N GLY A 46 7.88 -19.68 -12.00
CA GLY A 46 8.09 -19.06 -13.31
C GLY A 46 6.94 -18.19 -13.82
N LEU A 47 5.75 -18.24 -13.21
CA LEU A 47 4.60 -17.45 -13.65
C LEU A 47 4.76 -15.95 -13.34
N ASP A 48 5.46 -15.63 -12.26
CA ASP A 48 5.73 -14.26 -11.84
C ASP A 48 6.83 -13.56 -12.66
N LYS A 49 7.64 -14.33 -13.42
CA LYS A 49 8.81 -13.84 -14.18
C LYS A 49 9.73 -12.94 -13.34
N GLY A 50 9.91 -13.27 -12.06
CA GLY A 50 10.72 -12.49 -11.12
C GLY A 50 10.06 -11.19 -10.61
N TYR A 51 8.80 -10.92 -10.99
CA TYR A 51 8.03 -9.79 -10.47
C TYR A 51 7.16 -10.24 -9.30
N ILE A 52 7.74 -10.20 -8.09
CA ILE A 52 7.13 -10.70 -6.85
C ILE A 52 5.78 -10.06 -6.51
N VAL A 53 5.46 -8.90 -7.07
CA VAL A 53 4.20 -8.19 -6.82
C VAL A 53 3.00 -8.98 -7.36
N LEU A 54 3.19 -9.88 -8.33
CA LEU A 54 2.10 -10.73 -8.85
C LEU A 54 1.53 -11.72 -7.83
N HIS A 55 2.27 -12.04 -6.77
CA HIS A 55 1.78 -12.91 -5.70
C HIS A 55 0.65 -12.25 -4.90
N ARG A 56 0.60 -10.91 -4.84
CA ARG A 56 -0.40 -10.15 -4.09
C ARG A 56 -1.84 -10.42 -4.55
N PRO A 57 -2.25 -10.20 -5.81
CA PRO A 57 -3.62 -10.46 -6.22
C PRO A 57 -4.00 -11.94 -6.05
N TRP A 58 -3.05 -12.86 -6.20
CA TRP A 58 -3.27 -14.28 -5.94
C TRP A 58 -3.55 -14.55 -4.46
N ALA A 59 -2.78 -13.93 -3.57
CA ALA A 59 -2.98 -14.05 -2.13
C ALA A 59 -4.33 -13.47 -1.69
N PHE A 60 -4.79 -12.36 -2.29
CA PHE A 60 -6.15 -11.85 -2.08
C PHE A 60 -7.22 -12.84 -2.54
N VAL A 61 -7.06 -13.48 -3.70
CA VAL A 61 -8.01 -14.51 -4.17
C VAL A 61 -8.11 -15.66 -3.18
N GLN A 62 -6.98 -16.15 -2.65
CA GLN A 62 -6.97 -17.22 -1.65
C GLN A 62 -7.60 -16.78 -0.33
N TRP A 63 -7.17 -15.62 0.19
CA TRP A 63 -7.67 -15.08 1.47
C TRP A 63 -9.18 -14.88 1.43
N LEU A 64 -9.71 -14.24 0.37
CA LEU A 64 -11.15 -14.00 0.23
C LEU A 64 -11.99 -15.28 0.10
N ARG A 65 -11.40 -16.39 -0.36
CA ARG A 65 -12.08 -17.69 -0.48
C ARG A 65 -12.03 -18.50 0.80
N ASN A 66 -10.91 -18.43 1.52
CA ASN A 66 -10.60 -19.39 2.57
C ASN A 66 -10.69 -18.79 3.98
N ALA A 67 -10.64 -17.47 4.13
CA ALA A 67 -10.77 -16.81 5.42
C ALA A 67 -12.23 -16.47 5.74
N THR A 68 -12.56 -16.53 7.04
CA THR A 68 -13.80 -15.94 7.55
C THR A 68 -13.55 -14.46 7.81
N ILE A 69 -14.25 -13.59 7.07
CA ILE A 69 -14.14 -12.13 7.18
C ILE A 69 -15.48 -11.61 7.66
N GLU A 70 -15.53 -11.08 8.88
CA GLU A 70 -16.77 -10.56 9.49
C GLU A 70 -17.16 -9.22 8.85
N GLU A 71 -16.18 -8.37 8.56
CA GLU A 71 -16.40 -7.01 8.08
C GLU A 71 -16.98 -6.96 6.66
N ASP A 72 -17.86 -5.98 6.43
CA ASP A 72 -18.42 -5.71 5.11
C ASP A 72 -17.47 -4.91 4.20
N TYR A 73 -16.51 -4.21 4.79
CA TYR A 73 -15.53 -3.38 4.09
C TYR A 73 -14.11 -3.82 4.42
N ILE A 74 -13.25 -3.78 3.40
CA ILE A 74 -11.85 -4.17 3.49
C ILE A 74 -11.02 -2.93 3.19
N PHE A 75 -10.21 -2.52 4.16
CA PHE A 75 -9.14 -1.54 3.96
C PHE A 75 -7.87 -2.26 3.52
N MET A 76 -7.54 -2.15 2.24
CA MET A 76 -6.29 -2.64 1.68
C MET A 76 -5.19 -1.60 1.91
N ALA A 77 -4.09 -2.04 2.52
CA ALA A 77 -3.01 -1.18 2.97
C ALA A 77 -1.64 -1.85 2.81
N GLU A 78 -0.56 -1.07 2.79
CA GLU A 78 0.82 -1.57 2.66
C GLU A 78 1.57 -1.57 4.01
N PRO A 79 2.58 -2.45 4.19
CA PRO A 79 3.39 -2.48 5.42
C PRO A 79 4.07 -1.14 5.75
N ASP A 80 4.35 -0.33 4.72
CA ASP A 80 4.96 1.00 4.83
C ASP A 80 3.94 2.15 4.98
N HIS A 81 2.73 1.82 5.45
CA HIS A 81 1.76 2.79 5.92
C HIS A 81 1.85 2.97 7.45
N LEU A 82 1.83 4.22 7.89
CA LEU A 82 1.57 4.61 9.28
C LEU A 82 0.19 5.27 9.35
N ILE A 83 -0.71 4.72 10.17
CA ILE A 83 -2.00 5.34 10.47
C ILE A 83 -1.74 6.47 11.47
N THR A 84 -2.21 7.68 11.18
CA THR A 84 -1.90 8.88 11.97
C THR A 84 -3.00 9.27 12.94
N LYS A 85 -4.23 8.77 12.72
CA LYS A 85 -5.43 9.08 13.49
C LYS A 85 -6.52 8.01 13.27
N PRO A 86 -7.60 8.01 14.06
CA PRO A 86 -8.76 7.14 13.84
C PRO A 86 -9.24 7.22 12.39
N LEU A 87 -9.48 6.06 11.76
CA LEU A 87 -9.84 5.96 10.35
C LEU A 87 -11.32 5.53 10.24
N PRO A 88 -12.22 6.42 9.79
CA PRO A 88 -13.60 6.05 9.50
C PRO A 88 -13.69 5.31 8.16
N ASN A 89 -14.85 4.73 7.86
CA ASN A 89 -15.10 4.15 6.56
C ASN A 89 -15.27 5.26 5.51
N LEU A 90 -14.23 5.48 4.72
CA LEU A 90 -14.22 6.50 3.67
C LEU A 90 -15.03 6.11 2.43
N ALA A 91 -15.42 4.83 2.34
CA ALA A 91 -16.15 4.26 1.21
C ALA A 91 -17.67 4.27 1.44
N SER A 92 -18.39 3.88 0.39
CA SER A 92 -19.82 3.57 0.44
C SER A 92 -20.06 2.23 -0.25
N ARG A 93 -21.26 1.66 -0.09
CA ARG A 93 -21.64 0.40 -0.74
C ARG A 93 -21.52 0.45 -2.27
N LEU A 94 -21.71 1.63 -2.87
CA LEU A 94 -21.64 1.83 -4.31
C LEU A 94 -20.24 2.20 -4.78
N ARG A 95 -19.53 3.01 -4.00
CA ARG A 95 -18.23 3.59 -4.38
C ARG A 95 -17.17 3.30 -3.32
N PRO A 96 -16.18 2.45 -3.64
CA PRO A 96 -14.96 2.33 -2.85
C PRO A 96 -14.24 3.68 -2.74
N ALA A 97 -13.43 3.86 -1.71
CA ALA A 97 -12.54 5.03 -1.59
C ALA A 97 -11.11 4.61 -1.88
N ALA A 98 -10.39 5.37 -2.70
CA ALA A 98 -8.99 5.08 -3.00
C ALA A 98 -8.17 6.35 -3.23
N PHE A 99 -6.87 6.27 -2.98
CA PHE A 99 -5.96 7.35 -3.29
C PHE A 99 -5.68 7.44 -4.80
N PRO A 100 -5.77 8.64 -5.42
CA PRO A 100 -5.43 8.81 -6.82
C PRO A 100 -3.91 8.90 -7.02
N PHE A 101 -3.35 7.98 -7.79
CA PHE A 101 -1.94 7.95 -8.14
C PHE A 101 -1.68 8.70 -9.44
N PHE A 102 -0.87 9.76 -9.38
CA PHE A 102 -0.58 10.61 -10.53
C PHE A 102 0.13 9.87 -11.68
N TYR A 103 0.78 8.75 -11.39
CA TYR A 103 1.48 7.91 -12.38
C TYR A 103 0.59 6.85 -13.03
N ILE A 104 -0.60 6.57 -12.49
CA ILE A 104 -1.58 5.71 -13.15
C ILE A 104 -2.37 6.57 -14.14
N THR A 105 -1.95 6.51 -15.40
CA THR A 105 -2.45 7.38 -16.47
C THR A 105 -3.01 6.58 -17.66
N PRO A 106 -4.18 5.93 -17.53
CA PRO A 106 -4.75 5.09 -18.59
C PRO A 106 -4.85 5.78 -19.96
N GLU A 107 -5.10 7.09 -19.98
CA GLU A 107 -5.20 7.91 -21.19
C GLU A 107 -3.90 7.95 -22.02
N LYS A 108 -2.73 7.80 -21.40
CA LYS A 108 -1.44 7.74 -22.11
C LYS A 108 -1.16 6.38 -22.73
N TYR A 109 -1.84 5.33 -22.26
CA TYR A 109 -1.59 3.94 -22.62
C TYR A 109 -2.83 3.29 -23.25
N LYS A 110 -3.57 4.03 -24.09
CA LYS A 110 -4.82 3.54 -24.70
C LYS A 110 -4.64 2.23 -25.46
N ARG A 111 -3.49 2.06 -26.12
CA ARG A 111 -3.17 0.86 -26.90
C ARG A 111 -3.06 -0.36 -25.99
N GLU A 112 -2.28 -0.24 -24.91
CA GLU A 112 -2.05 -1.30 -23.93
C GLU A 112 -3.33 -1.59 -23.14
N VAL A 113 -4.01 -0.56 -22.64
CA VAL A 113 -5.30 -0.65 -21.96
C VAL A 113 -6.34 -1.34 -22.85
N GLY A 114 -6.41 -0.98 -24.13
CA GLY A 114 -7.36 -1.52 -25.10
C GLY A 114 -7.22 -3.03 -25.35
N LYS A 115 -6.08 -3.64 -24.99
CA LYS A 115 -5.92 -5.10 -25.02
C LYS A 115 -6.79 -5.79 -23.96
N PHE A 116 -6.97 -5.15 -22.80
CA PHE A 116 -7.59 -5.74 -21.61
C PHE A 116 -8.96 -5.14 -21.25
N PHE A 117 -9.30 -3.97 -21.79
CA PHE A 117 -10.57 -3.30 -21.54
C PHE A 117 -11.12 -2.67 -22.82
N LYS A 118 -12.37 -2.99 -23.17
CA LYS A 118 -13.04 -2.50 -24.40
C LYS A 118 -13.94 -1.29 -24.15
N GLY A 119 -14.10 -0.87 -22.90
CA GLY A 119 -14.89 0.31 -22.54
C GLY A 119 -14.11 1.62 -22.70
N PRO A 120 -14.74 2.77 -22.39
CA PRO A 120 -14.10 4.07 -22.45
C PRO A 120 -12.98 4.17 -21.41
N VAL A 121 -11.79 4.61 -21.81
CA VAL A 121 -10.61 4.69 -20.93
C VAL A 121 -10.87 5.53 -19.67
N GLN A 122 -11.76 6.51 -19.73
CA GLN A 122 -12.19 7.36 -18.61
C GLN A 122 -12.95 6.59 -17.50
N ALA A 123 -13.44 5.38 -17.80
CA ALA A 123 -14.02 4.50 -16.80
C ALA A 123 -12.95 3.98 -15.81
N ILE A 124 -11.68 3.89 -16.22
CA ILE A 124 -10.57 3.44 -15.38
C ILE A 124 -10.13 4.58 -14.46
N ASP A 125 -10.29 4.38 -13.16
CA ASP A 125 -9.78 5.32 -12.16
C ASP A 125 -8.25 5.27 -12.08
N PRO A 126 -7.57 6.41 -11.81
CA PRO A 126 -6.12 6.46 -11.63
C PRO A 126 -5.72 5.95 -10.23
N VAL A 127 -6.02 4.69 -9.93
CA VAL A 127 -5.85 4.08 -8.60
C VAL A 127 -5.01 2.81 -8.68
N GLY A 128 -4.49 2.37 -7.54
CA GLY A 128 -4.05 1.00 -7.32
C GLY A 128 -4.91 0.34 -6.24
N ASN A 129 -4.53 -0.84 -5.80
CA ASN A 129 -5.25 -1.56 -4.73
C ASN A 129 -5.06 -0.93 -3.34
N SER A 130 -4.05 -0.09 -3.13
CA SER A 130 -3.70 0.43 -1.79
C SER A 130 -3.19 1.87 -1.84
N PRO A 131 -3.60 2.75 -0.90
CA PRO A 131 -4.66 2.53 0.07
C PRO A 131 -6.04 2.60 -0.61
N ALA A 132 -6.89 1.60 -0.32
CA ALA A 132 -8.27 1.59 -0.78
C ALA A 132 -9.19 0.94 0.27
N ILE A 133 -10.40 1.48 0.44
CA ILE A 133 -11.48 0.87 1.22
C ILE A 133 -12.56 0.44 0.23
N ILE A 134 -12.88 -0.85 0.20
CA ILE A 134 -13.78 -1.47 -0.76
C ILE A 134 -14.74 -2.43 -0.06
N HIS A 135 -16.00 -2.48 -0.53
CA HIS A 135 -16.96 -3.45 -0.01
C HIS A 135 -16.50 -4.87 -0.37
N LYS A 136 -16.54 -5.80 0.59
CA LYS A 136 -16.09 -7.21 0.46
C LYS A 136 -16.65 -7.89 -0.79
N ALA A 137 -17.95 -7.72 -1.05
CA ALA A 137 -18.60 -8.26 -2.26
C ALA A 137 -18.05 -7.69 -3.59
N GLN A 138 -17.62 -6.42 -3.62
CA GLN A 138 -16.96 -5.84 -4.79
C GLN A 138 -15.54 -6.41 -4.93
N LEU A 139 -14.79 -6.52 -3.82
CA LEU A 139 -13.44 -7.08 -3.85
C LEU A 139 -13.44 -8.56 -4.29
N LEU A 140 -14.37 -9.37 -3.78
CA LEU A 140 -14.59 -10.76 -4.21
C LEU A 140 -14.83 -10.88 -5.72
N ARG A 141 -15.53 -9.91 -6.31
CA ARG A 141 -15.82 -9.89 -7.75
C ARG A 141 -14.59 -9.51 -8.57
N ILE A 142 -13.82 -8.50 -8.14
CA ILE A 142 -12.69 -8.00 -8.92
C ILE A 142 -11.41 -8.82 -8.73
N ALA A 143 -11.19 -9.45 -7.58
CA ALA A 143 -9.92 -10.09 -7.25
C ALA A 143 -9.48 -11.19 -8.25
N PRO A 144 -10.36 -12.09 -8.74
CA PRO A 144 -9.98 -13.06 -9.77
C PRO A 144 -9.59 -12.40 -11.11
N THR A 145 -10.29 -11.34 -11.51
CA THR A 145 -9.96 -10.59 -12.73
C THR A 145 -8.68 -9.80 -12.57
N TRP A 146 -8.46 -9.17 -11.41
CA TRP A 146 -7.22 -8.48 -11.06
C TRP A 146 -6.03 -9.43 -11.19
N HIS A 147 -6.08 -10.60 -10.56
CA HIS A 147 -5.07 -11.65 -10.67
C HIS A 147 -4.78 -12.06 -12.12
N ASN A 148 -5.83 -12.42 -12.87
CA ASN A 148 -5.68 -12.87 -14.25
C ASN A 148 -5.08 -11.78 -15.15
N LEU A 149 -5.55 -10.54 -15.00
CA LEU A 149 -5.02 -9.42 -15.77
C LEU A 149 -3.56 -9.13 -15.40
N SER A 150 -3.17 -9.20 -14.13
CA SER A 150 -1.77 -9.01 -13.74
C SER A 150 -0.85 -10.02 -14.43
N ILE A 151 -1.25 -11.29 -14.52
CA ILE A 151 -0.49 -12.33 -15.24
C ILE A 151 -0.45 -12.05 -16.75
N GLN A 152 -1.61 -11.77 -17.37
CA GLN A 152 -1.69 -11.52 -18.81
C GLN A 152 -0.86 -10.30 -19.22
N MET A 153 -0.94 -9.21 -18.44
CA MET A 153 -0.15 -8.00 -18.67
C MET A 153 1.34 -8.28 -18.52
N LYS A 154 1.75 -9.13 -17.55
CA LYS A 154 3.15 -9.53 -17.40
C LYS A 154 3.64 -10.44 -18.52
N GLN A 155 2.73 -11.15 -19.17
CA GLN A 155 3.04 -11.99 -20.32
C GLN A 155 3.16 -11.19 -21.63
N ASP A 156 2.39 -10.11 -21.77
CA ASP A 156 2.47 -9.19 -22.91
C ASP A 156 3.66 -8.23 -22.78
N GLN A 157 4.68 -8.43 -23.62
CA GLN A 157 5.95 -7.70 -23.53
C GLN A 157 5.80 -6.17 -23.68
N GLU A 158 4.88 -5.71 -24.53
CA GLU A 158 4.63 -4.28 -24.71
C GLU A 158 3.99 -3.67 -23.46
N THR A 159 3.03 -4.35 -22.86
CA THR A 159 2.32 -3.90 -21.65
C THR A 159 3.22 -3.95 -20.43
N ASP A 160 4.00 -5.03 -20.25
CA ASP A 160 5.00 -5.14 -19.18
C ASP A 160 6.01 -3.99 -19.26
N LYS A 161 6.51 -3.68 -20.45
CA LYS A 161 7.40 -2.55 -20.67
C LYS A 161 6.72 -1.20 -20.39
N ALA A 162 5.45 -1.05 -20.78
CA ALA A 162 4.72 0.20 -20.66
C ALA A 162 4.33 0.54 -19.22
N PHE A 163 3.79 -0.43 -18.48
CA PHE A 163 3.34 -0.25 -17.09
C PHE A 163 4.46 -0.46 -16.08
N GLY A 164 5.45 -1.30 -16.39
CA GLY A 164 6.62 -1.53 -15.56
C GLY A 164 6.27 -1.94 -14.12
N TRP A 165 6.90 -1.28 -13.15
CA TRP A 165 6.75 -1.62 -11.73
C TRP A 165 5.33 -1.46 -11.18
N VAL A 166 4.47 -0.66 -11.83
CA VAL A 166 3.09 -0.40 -11.38
C VAL A 166 2.05 -1.21 -12.17
N LEU A 167 2.48 -2.24 -12.90
CA LEU A 167 1.62 -3.10 -13.70
C LEU A 167 0.48 -3.73 -12.90
N GLU A 168 0.76 -4.20 -11.69
CA GLU A 168 -0.28 -4.77 -10.82
C GLU A 168 -1.36 -3.73 -10.50
N MET A 169 -0.98 -2.47 -10.22
CA MET A 169 -1.92 -1.39 -9.95
C MET A 169 -2.80 -1.08 -11.17
N TYR A 170 -2.24 -1.10 -12.38
CA TYR A 170 -3.02 -0.99 -13.61
C TYR A 170 -4.00 -2.16 -13.76
N ALA A 171 -3.58 -3.38 -13.43
CA ALA A 171 -4.46 -4.54 -13.46
C ALA A 171 -5.62 -4.41 -12.46
N TYR A 172 -5.38 -3.87 -11.25
CA TYR A 172 -6.44 -3.56 -10.28
C TYR A 172 -7.43 -2.52 -10.83
N ALA A 173 -6.92 -1.41 -11.38
CA ALA A 173 -7.75 -0.34 -11.91
C ALA A 173 -8.60 -0.81 -13.10
N ILE A 174 -8.01 -1.59 -14.00
CA ILE A 174 -8.70 -2.16 -15.16
C ILE A 174 -9.71 -3.23 -14.72
N ALA A 175 -9.37 -4.12 -13.78
CA ALA A 175 -10.31 -5.09 -13.23
C ALA A 175 -11.51 -4.40 -12.59
N SER A 176 -11.28 -3.31 -11.86
CA SER A 176 -12.36 -2.48 -11.30
C SER A 176 -13.27 -1.94 -12.40
N ALA A 177 -12.71 -1.37 -13.47
CA ALA A 177 -13.47 -0.86 -14.60
C ALA A 177 -14.24 -1.95 -15.36
N VAL A 178 -13.65 -3.14 -15.56
CA VAL A 178 -14.30 -4.32 -16.16
C VAL A 178 -15.58 -4.68 -15.40
N HIS A 179 -15.56 -4.56 -14.07
CA HIS A 179 -16.69 -4.89 -13.20
C HIS A 179 -17.59 -3.68 -12.86
N GLY A 180 -17.38 -2.53 -13.51
CA GLY A 180 -18.15 -1.31 -13.28
C GLY A 180 -17.94 -0.68 -11.89
N VAL A 181 -16.84 -0.99 -11.21
CA VAL A 181 -16.50 -0.44 -9.89
C VAL A 181 -15.80 0.91 -10.07
N LYS A 182 -16.46 1.98 -9.60
CA LYS A 182 -15.94 3.36 -9.67
C LYS A 182 -15.61 3.92 -8.29
N HIS A 183 -14.37 4.37 -8.11
CA HIS A 183 -13.85 4.85 -6.84
C HIS A 183 -14.22 6.32 -6.60
N THR A 184 -14.43 6.67 -5.33
CA THR A 184 -14.31 8.04 -4.84
C THR A 184 -12.82 8.31 -4.61
N LEU A 185 -12.26 9.26 -5.35
CA LEU A 185 -10.83 9.59 -5.26
C LEU A 185 -10.57 10.48 -4.05
N ARG A 186 -9.76 9.98 -3.11
CA ARG A 186 -9.46 10.63 -1.82
C ARG A 186 -8.00 11.10 -1.80
N LYS A 187 -7.74 12.33 -2.23
CA LYS A 187 -6.42 12.97 -2.05
C LYS A 187 -6.09 13.18 -0.58
N ASP A 188 -7.10 13.14 0.28
CA ASP A 188 -6.95 13.25 1.73
C ASP A 188 -6.60 11.92 2.42
N PHE A 189 -6.48 10.81 1.67
CA PHE A 189 -6.27 9.49 2.26
C PHE A 189 -4.85 9.32 2.83
N MET A 190 -3.83 9.73 2.07
CA MET A 190 -2.44 9.60 2.48
C MET A 190 -1.56 10.76 2.02
N ILE A 191 -0.37 10.84 2.61
CA ILE A 191 0.75 11.66 2.15
C ILE A 191 1.98 10.79 1.89
N GLN A 192 2.89 11.28 1.05
CA GLN A 192 4.12 10.62 0.63
C GLN A 192 5.34 11.54 0.86
N PRO A 193 5.88 11.61 2.08
CA PRO A 193 7.14 12.30 2.33
C PRO A 193 8.27 11.67 1.47
N PRO A 194 9.24 12.47 0.99
CA PRO A 194 9.44 13.90 1.27
C PRO A 194 8.61 14.85 0.39
N TRP A 195 7.82 14.35 -0.55
CA TRP A 195 7.12 15.16 -1.56
C TRP A 195 5.94 15.95 -0.98
N ASP A 196 5.16 15.32 -0.10
CA ASP A 196 4.12 16.00 0.66
C ASP A 196 4.72 16.58 1.94
N THR A 197 4.77 17.91 2.06
CA THR A 197 5.55 18.62 3.10
C THR A 197 4.85 18.74 4.45
N SER A 198 3.53 18.52 4.50
CA SER A 198 2.72 18.63 5.72
C SER A 198 1.72 17.48 5.83
N LEU A 199 1.48 17.02 7.06
CA LEU A 199 0.49 15.98 7.32
C LEU A 199 -0.95 16.51 7.20
N GLY A 200 -1.24 17.68 7.79
CA GLY A 200 -2.61 18.19 7.90
C GLY A 200 -3.56 17.13 8.50
N ASP A 201 -4.77 17.03 7.93
CA ASP A 201 -5.79 16.07 8.37
C ASP A 201 -5.77 14.72 7.61
N LYS A 202 -4.60 14.30 7.11
CA LYS A 202 -4.48 13.07 6.31
C LYS A 202 -4.35 11.84 7.22
N TYR A 203 -4.86 10.69 6.77
CA TYR A 203 -4.97 9.49 7.62
C TYR A 203 -3.73 8.62 7.64
N ILE A 204 -2.93 8.67 6.57
CA ILE A 204 -1.80 7.75 6.36
C ILE A 204 -0.56 8.54 5.97
N ILE A 205 0.58 8.15 6.55
CA ILE A 205 1.91 8.45 5.99
C ILE A 205 2.39 7.21 5.26
N HIS A 206 2.66 7.34 3.96
CA HIS A 206 3.28 6.31 3.14
C HIS A 206 4.77 6.60 2.96
N TYR A 207 5.63 5.87 3.69
CA TYR A 207 7.08 6.11 3.68
C TYR A 207 7.81 5.31 2.58
N THR A 208 7.35 5.44 1.35
CA THR A 208 7.91 4.71 0.20
C THR A 208 9.24 5.27 -0.30
N TYR A 209 9.42 6.59 -0.21
CA TYR A 209 10.59 7.30 -0.70
C TYR A 209 11.66 7.47 0.38
N GLY A 210 12.93 7.45 -0.03
CA GLY A 210 14.03 7.90 0.81
C GLY A 210 13.92 9.40 1.09
N CYS A 211 14.12 9.77 2.34
CA CYS A 211 14.19 11.14 2.83
C CYS A 211 15.65 11.47 3.11
N ASP A 212 16.35 12.02 2.13
CA ASP A 212 17.76 12.38 2.19
C ASP A 212 17.92 13.90 2.21
N TYR A 213 18.61 14.45 3.21
CA TYR A 213 18.74 15.89 3.40
C TYR A 213 20.16 16.30 3.80
N THR A 214 20.56 17.52 3.43
CA THR A 214 21.70 18.20 4.09
C THR A 214 21.31 18.64 5.50
N LEU A 215 22.29 19.00 6.33
CA LEU A 215 22.03 19.53 7.68
C LEU A 215 21.30 20.89 7.66
N GLU A 216 21.35 21.62 6.55
CA GLU A 216 20.57 22.85 6.34
C GLU A 216 19.12 22.58 5.93
N GLY A 217 18.74 21.32 5.71
CA GLY A 217 17.39 20.89 5.34
C GLY A 217 17.12 20.88 3.84
N VAL A 218 18.15 20.82 2.99
CA VAL A 218 17.99 20.72 1.53
C VAL A 218 17.83 19.27 1.10
N LEU A 219 16.76 18.95 0.36
CA LEU A 219 16.49 17.59 -0.14
C LEU A 219 17.56 17.16 -1.17
N THR A 220 18.24 16.03 -0.92
CA THR A 220 19.27 15.44 -1.79
C THR A 220 18.77 14.16 -2.47
N TYR A 221 17.53 14.16 -2.97
CA TYR A 221 16.87 12.95 -3.51
C TYR A 221 17.75 12.19 -4.51
N GLY A 222 17.85 10.87 -4.32
CA GLY A 222 18.68 9.97 -5.14
C GLY A 222 20.16 9.94 -4.74
N LYS A 223 20.57 10.70 -3.72
CA LYS A 223 21.90 10.63 -3.10
C LYS A 223 21.75 10.50 -1.59
N VAL A 224 22.68 9.78 -0.96
CA VAL A 224 22.72 9.68 0.50
C VAL A 224 22.97 11.09 1.07
N GLY A 225 22.00 11.60 1.82
CA GLY A 225 22.11 12.88 2.51
C GLY A 225 22.95 12.78 3.78
N GLU A 226 23.29 13.93 4.36
CA GLU A 226 23.95 14.01 5.67
C GLU A 226 23.02 13.55 6.80
N TRP A 227 21.72 13.85 6.66
CA TRP A 227 20.66 13.19 7.39
C TRP A 227 19.83 12.33 6.44
N ARG A 228 19.46 11.12 6.88
CA ARG A 228 18.69 10.18 6.06
C ARG A 228 17.68 9.39 6.89
N PHE A 229 16.49 9.23 6.31
CA PHE A 229 15.59 8.13 6.61
C PHE A 229 15.19 7.42 5.30
N ASP A 230 15.56 6.16 5.14
CA ASP A 230 15.05 5.30 4.06
C ASP A 230 14.83 3.90 4.62
N LYS A 231 13.64 3.34 4.44
CA LYS A 231 13.33 1.97 4.90
C LYS A 231 14.28 0.92 4.30
N ARG A 232 14.85 1.19 3.12
CA ARG A 232 15.82 0.31 2.45
C ARG A 232 17.17 0.24 3.17
N SER A 233 17.44 1.14 4.12
CA SER A 233 18.59 1.05 5.01
C SER A 233 18.40 -0.01 6.12
N PHE A 234 17.19 -0.59 6.23
CA PHE A 234 16.81 -1.55 7.27
C PHE A 234 16.30 -2.86 6.67
N THR A 235 16.87 -3.32 5.54
CA THR A 235 16.47 -4.59 4.91
C THR A 235 16.97 -5.82 5.65
N ALA A 236 17.99 -5.65 6.50
CA ALA A 236 18.59 -6.74 7.28
C ALA A 236 17.93 -6.96 8.65
N GLY A 237 16.94 -6.15 9.01
CA GLY A 237 16.25 -6.25 10.30
C GLY A 237 15.59 -4.94 10.73
N ALA A 238 14.96 -4.94 11.90
CA ALA A 238 14.24 -3.80 12.42
C ALA A 238 15.13 -2.54 12.62
N PRO A 239 14.61 -1.31 12.36
CA PRO A 239 15.36 -0.08 12.61
C PRO A 239 15.69 0.09 14.11
N PRO A 240 16.78 0.78 14.46
CA PRO A 240 17.09 1.05 15.87
C PRO A 240 16.06 1.97 16.53
N ARG A 241 15.99 1.89 17.85
CA ARG A 241 15.27 2.88 18.67
C ARG A 241 15.96 4.24 18.55
N ASN A 242 15.19 5.31 18.79
CA ASN A 242 15.70 6.68 18.85
C ASN A 242 16.45 7.13 17.57
N LEU A 243 15.84 6.92 16.41
CA LEU A 243 16.31 7.51 15.16
C LEU A 243 16.47 9.02 15.31
N THR A 244 17.58 9.56 14.81
CA THR A 244 17.85 11.00 14.82
C THR A 244 16.75 11.74 14.09
N LEU A 245 16.15 12.74 14.74
CA LEU A 245 15.18 13.62 14.09
C LEU A 245 15.85 14.40 12.96
N PRO A 246 15.11 14.74 11.88
CA PRO A 246 15.68 15.55 10.81
C PRO A 246 16.02 16.98 11.29
N PRO A 247 16.90 17.70 10.58
CA PRO A 247 17.15 19.12 10.82
C PRO A 247 15.87 19.97 10.84
N ALA A 248 15.90 21.08 11.56
CA ALA A 248 14.71 21.92 11.81
C ALA A 248 14.03 22.45 10.53
N ASN A 249 14.80 22.62 9.44
CA ASN A 249 14.31 23.14 8.15
C ASN A 249 13.70 22.05 7.25
N VAL A 250 13.74 20.77 7.67
CA VAL A 250 13.12 19.67 6.93
C VAL A 250 11.59 19.71 7.09
N PRO A 251 10.81 19.34 6.06
CA PRO A 251 9.35 19.34 6.13
C PRO A 251 8.78 18.60 7.34
N GLY A 252 7.71 19.17 7.91
CA GLY A 252 7.07 18.64 9.11
C GLY A 252 6.53 17.22 8.94
N SER A 253 6.18 16.82 7.72
CA SER A 253 5.76 15.45 7.41
C SER A 253 6.88 14.42 7.60
N VAL A 254 8.13 14.74 7.24
CA VAL A 254 9.31 13.88 7.46
C VAL A 254 9.65 13.81 8.94
N ALA A 255 9.60 14.95 9.64
CA ALA A 255 9.79 14.97 11.09
C ALA A 255 8.73 14.12 11.82
N MET A 256 7.47 14.19 11.37
CA MET A 256 6.38 13.37 11.92
C MET A 256 6.59 11.89 11.66
N LEU A 257 6.97 11.50 10.44
CA LEU A 257 7.32 10.12 10.10
C LEU A 257 8.33 9.53 11.09
N VAL A 258 9.45 10.24 11.33
CA VAL A 258 10.52 9.77 12.21
C VAL A 258 10.06 9.74 13.67
N LYS A 259 9.30 10.75 14.13
CA LYS A 259 8.70 10.76 15.48
C LYS A 259 7.77 9.57 15.69
N MET A 260 6.94 9.24 14.71
CA MET A 260 6.06 8.08 14.78
C MET A 260 6.85 6.77 14.80
N ILE A 261 7.90 6.63 13.99
CA ILE A 261 8.75 5.44 14.07
C ILE A 261 9.39 5.32 15.45
N ASN A 262 9.97 6.41 15.98
CA ASN A 262 10.55 6.41 17.32
C ASN A 262 9.54 6.07 18.41
N GLN A 263 8.31 6.56 18.32
CA GLN A 263 7.28 6.20 19.29
C GLN A 263 6.92 4.72 19.20
N ALA A 264 6.72 4.18 17.99
CA ALA A 264 6.41 2.77 17.82
C ALA A 264 7.55 1.88 18.34
N THR A 265 8.81 2.18 17.97
CA THR A 265 9.96 1.38 18.44
C THR A 265 10.20 1.53 19.94
N ALA A 266 9.85 2.67 20.54
CA ALA A 266 9.88 2.86 21.99
C ALA A 266 8.85 1.97 22.72
N ASP A 267 7.63 1.91 22.20
CA ASP A 267 6.48 1.29 22.87
C ASP A 267 6.37 -0.22 22.62
N ILE A 268 6.91 -0.74 21.52
CA ILE A 268 6.88 -2.18 21.23
C ILE A 268 7.86 -2.90 22.19
N PRO A 269 7.39 -3.86 23.01
CA PRO A 269 8.26 -4.60 23.92
C PRO A 269 9.25 -5.45 23.12
N ASN A 270 10.44 -5.67 23.67
CA ASN A 270 11.49 -6.47 23.05
C ASN A 270 11.93 -6.02 21.64
N TRP A 271 11.67 -4.76 21.26
CA TRP A 271 12.17 -4.21 20.01
C TRP A 271 13.70 -4.19 19.98
N LYS A 272 14.29 -5.07 19.16
CA LYS A 272 15.73 -5.19 18.96
C LYS A 272 16.09 -4.73 17.55
N ALA A 273 17.12 -3.90 17.45
CA ALA A 273 17.61 -3.40 16.18
C ALA A 273 18.36 -4.50 15.42
N GLY A 274 18.17 -4.59 14.10
CA GLY A 274 18.95 -5.48 13.23
C GLY A 274 18.67 -6.98 13.37
N GLU A 275 17.60 -7.35 14.09
CA GLU A 275 16.95 -8.67 13.99
C GLU A 275 15.82 -8.62 12.95
#